data_AF-A0A821FVZ7-F1
#
_entry.id   AF-A0A821FVZ7-F1
#
_cell.length_a   1.000
_cell.length_b   1.000
_cell.length_c   1.000
_cell.angle_alpha   90.00
_cell.angle_beta   90.00
_cell.angle_gamma   90.00
#
_symmetry.space_group_name_H-M   'P 1'
#
loop_
_entity.id
_entity.type
_entity.pdbx_description
1 polymer ?
#
loop_
_entity_poly.entity_id
_entity_poly.type
_entity_poly.pdbx_seq_one_letter_code
_entity_poly.pdbx_strand_id
1 'polypeptide(L)'
;AQFTLATQLLSLGLLYILNILPFDQFFFILSAQILSLVISAVLMFGNRMLLTSLFSITLFSFYLVCVLDNFFLNSSSSSFQSYRLTLIIIIRRMVLFLFSFIFIKFAIISILFSSVDDDAHIWDILKSKFSSTFRTFDTQLYTCAKEFDFIDMETIIKLCRTGLIPYSIVIICRLVYNFIIDIFRKNKSEHIEIWNSYHIIQTGAYLCMAL
;
A
#
# COMPACT_ATOMS: atom_id res chain seq x y z
N ALA A 1 -1.21 3.26 13.65
CA ALA A 1 -1.80 4.24 12.72
C ALA A 1 -1.03 4.35 11.40
N GLN A 2 0.29 4.60 11.41
CA GLN A 2 1.09 4.77 10.19
C GLN A 2 0.99 3.60 9.20
N PHE A 3 0.96 2.36 9.72
CA PHE A 3 0.78 1.17 8.88
C PHE A 3 -0.57 1.14 8.15
N THR A 4 -1.67 1.45 8.86
CA THR A 4 -3.03 1.54 8.29
C THR A 4 -3.13 2.60 7.20
N LEU A 5 -2.46 3.74 7.38
CA LEU A 5 -2.38 4.81 6.37
C LEU A 5 -1.52 4.38 5.17
N ALA A 6 -0.42 3.67 5.40
CA ALA A 6 0.40 3.11 4.32
C ALA A 6 -0.39 2.12 3.48
N THR A 7 -1.17 1.22 4.09
CA THR A 7 -2.00 0.26 3.34
C THR A 7 -3.11 0.94 2.55
N GLN A 8 -3.74 1.98 3.11
CA GLN A 8 -4.74 2.79 2.42
C GLN A 8 -4.12 3.48 1.19
N LEU A 9 -2.96 4.10 1.38
CA LEU A 9 -2.26 4.77 0.30
C LEU A 9 -1.80 3.80 -0.80
N LEU A 10 -1.36 2.61 -0.42
CA LEU A 10 -1.00 1.55 -1.36
C LEU A 10 -2.22 1.09 -2.16
N SER A 11 -3.39 0.96 -1.53
CA SER A 11 -4.63 0.61 -2.22
C SER A 11 -5.11 1.68 -3.21
N LEU A 12 -5.05 2.98 -2.83
CA LEU A 12 -5.32 4.08 -3.76
C LEU A 12 -4.29 4.13 -4.89
N GLY A 13 -3.02 3.93 -4.57
CA GLY A 13 -1.94 3.88 -5.55
C GLY A 13 -2.09 2.75 -6.56
N LEU A 14 -2.56 1.58 -6.13
CA LEU A 14 -2.89 0.48 -7.02
C LEU A 14 -4.04 0.85 -7.98
N LEU A 15 -5.08 1.53 -7.51
CA LEU A 15 -6.15 2.03 -8.40
C LEU A 15 -5.65 3.06 -9.43
N TYR A 16 -4.72 3.92 -9.02
CA TYR A 16 -4.07 4.87 -9.91
C TYR A 16 -3.20 4.16 -10.96
N ILE A 17 -2.42 3.16 -10.54
CA ILE A 17 -1.61 2.33 -11.42
C ILE A 17 -2.50 1.61 -12.46
N LEU A 18 -3.62 1.02 -12.03
CA LEU A 18 -4.61 0.34 -12.88
C LEU A 18 -5.40 1.28 -13.80
N ASN A 19 -5.12 2.59 -13.74
CA ASN A 19 -5.79 3.61 -14.53
C ASN A 19 -7.32 3.60 -14.31
N ILE A 20 -7.74 3.39 -13.05
CA ILE A 20 -9.13 3.49 -12.59
C ILE A 20 -9.33 4.84 -11.90
N LEU A 21 -8.36 5.27 -11.10
CA LEU A 21 -8.38 6.56 -10.41
C LEU A 21 -7.75 7.66 -11.30
N PRO A 22 -8.44 8.79 -11.54
CA PRO A 22 -7.90 9.88 -12.34
C PRO A 22 -6.76 10.60 -11.63
N PHE A 23 -5.87 11.21 -12.42
CA PHE A 23 -4.68 11.92 -11.92
C PHE A 23 -5.03 13.03 -10.94
N ASP A 24 -6.00 13.89 -11.26
CA ASP A 24 -6.31 15.08 -10.46
C ASP A 24 -6.77 14.71 -9.05
N GLN A 25 -7.62 13.67 -8.93
CA GLN A 25 -8.11 13.19 -7.64
C GLN A 25 -6.97 12.58 -6.82
N PHE A 26 -6.14 11.74 -7.44
CA PHE A 26 -5.04 11.09 -6.75
C PHE A 26 -3.96 12.09 -6.31
N PHE A 27 -3.61 13.05 -7.16
CA PHE A 27 -2.66 14.12 -6.85
C PHE A 27 -3.16 15.03 -5.73
N PHE A 28 -4.45 15.38 -5.73
CA PHE A 28 -5.07 16.12 -4.64
C PHE A 28 -4.96 15.36 -3.30
N ILE A 29 -5.29 14.06 -3.28
CA ILE A 29 -5.17 13.24 -2.07
C ILE A 29 -3.72 13.17 -1.60
N LEU A 30 -2.76 12.94 -2.50
CA LEU A 30 -1.33 12.88 -2.15
C LEU A 30 -0.83 14.19 -1.54
N SER A 31 -1.15 15.33 -2.15
CA SER A 31 -0.74 16.65 -1.64
C SER A 31 -1.33 16.95 -0.27
N ALA A 32 -2.59 16.59 -0.02
CA ALA A 32 -3.21 16.72 1.29
C ALA A 32 -2.50 15.84 2.35
N GLN A 33 -2.11 14.62 2.00
CA GLN A 33 -1.38 13.71 2.90
C GLN A 33 0.07 14.18 3.15
N ILE A 34 0.75 14.73 2.14
CA ILE A 34 2.07 15.39 2.31
C ILE A 34 1.95 16.54 3.29
N LEU A 35 0.95 17.41 3.11
CA LEU A 35 0.72 18.55 3.99
C LEU A 35 0.44 18.09 5.43
N SER A 36 -0.40 17.08 5.60
CA SER A 36 -0.68 16.48 6.92
C SER A 36 0.59 15.91 7.57
N LEU A 37 1.43 15.22 6.80
CA LEU A 37 2.71 14.68 7.27
C LEU A 37 3.66 15.80 7.70
N VAL A 38 3.76 16.89 6.93
CA VAL A 38 4.60 18.04 7.27
C VAL A 38 4.10 18.73 8.55
N ILE A 39 2.80 18.98 8.68
CA ILE A 39 2.22 19.56 9.89
C ILE A 39 2.50 18.68 11.11
N SER A 40 2.29 17.36 10.97
CA SER A 40 2.56 16.40 12.03
C SER A 40 4.04 16.35 12.41
N ALA A 41 4.94 16.38 11.41
CA ALA A 41 6.38 16.42 11.64
C ALA A 41 6.81 17.68 12.39
N VAL A 42 6.25 18.84 12.07
CA VAL A 42 6.52 20.10 12.78
C VAL A 42 6.02 20.04 14.23
N LEU A 43 4.79 19.57 14.45
CA LEU A 43 4.21 19.42 15.78
C LEU A 43 4.99 18.44 16.66
N MET A 44 5.57 17.39 16.07
CA MET A 44 6.42 16.42 16.76
C MET A 44 7.90 16.82 16.81
N PHE A 45 8.24 18.09 16.55
CA PHE A 45 9.62 18.61 16.56
C PHE A 45 10.60 17.83 15.67
N GLY A 46 10.17 17.42 14.48
CA GLY A 46 11.02 16.75 13.49
C GLY A 46 11.34 15.30 13.88
N ASN A 47 10.35 14.55 14.39
CA ASN A 47 10.52 13.14 14.71
C ASN A 47 11.03 12.34 13.50
N ARG A 48 12.30 11.93 13.55
CA ARG A 48 13.01 11.22 12.48
C ARG A 48 12.31 9.90 12.11
N MET A 49 11.78 9.20 13.10
CA MET A 49 11.07 7.93 12.91
C MET A 49 9.80 8.09 12.07
N LEU A 50 9.15 9.27 12.14
CA LEU A 50 7.97 9.54 11.33
C LEU A 50 8.33 9.79 9.86
N LEU A 51 9.44 10.49 9.60
CA LEU A 51 9.92 10.76 8.23
C LEU A 51 10.53 9.52 7.56
N THR A 52 11.14 8.59 8.31
CA THR A 52 11.67 7.34 7.78
C THR A 52 10.63 6.23 7.65
N SER A 53 9.42 6.44 8.19
CA SER A 53 8.36 5.44 8.17
C SER A 53 7.99 4.97 6.75
N LEU A 54 7.53 3.72 6.64
CA LEU A 54 7.01 3.15 5.39
C LEU A 54 5.92 4.01 4.75
N PHE A 55 5.09 4.68 5.56
CA PHE A 55 4.08 5.62 5.07
C PHE A 55 4.71 6.81 4.34
N SER A 56 5.72 7.46 4.95
CA SER A 56 6.44 8.58 4.33
C SER A 56 7.10 8.17 3.01
N ILE A 57 7.82 7.03 3.01
CA ILE A 57 8.50 6.51 1.81
C ILE A 57 7.50 6.23 0.69
N THR A 58 6.42 5.49 0.97
CA THR A 58 5.39 5.17 -0.04
C THR A 58 4.71 6.42 -0.59
N LEU A 59 4.45 7.41 0.26
CA LEU A 59 3.79 8.65 -0.11
C LEU A 59 4.63 9.52 -1.04
N PHE A 60 5.91 9.73 -0.73
CA PHE A 60 6.80 10.43 -1.63
C PHE A 60 7.02 9.65 -2.94
N SER A 61 6.96 8.31 -2.90
CA SER A 61 7.12 7.45 -4.08
C SER A 61 5.97 7.63 -5.06
N PHE A 62 4.73 7.61 -4.58
CA PHE A 62 3.57 7.88 -5.43
C PHE A 62 3.57 9.32 -5.94
N TYR A 63 4.01 10.30 -5.14
CA TYR A 63 4.15 11.67 -5.60
C TYR A 63 5.17 11.79 -6.76
N LEU A 64 6.33 11.15 -6.67
CA LEU A 64 7.31 11.10 -7.77
C LEU A 64 6.72 10.42 -9.02
N VAL A 65 5.99 9.32 -8.86
CA VAL A 65 5.32 8.65 -9.98
C VAL A 65 4.33 9.59 -10.67
N CYS A 66 3.53 10.35 -9.92
CA CYS A 66 2.61 11.34 -10.49
C CYS A 66 3.34 12.45 -11.26
N VAL A 67 4.43 12.99 -10.69
CA VAL A 67 5.21 14.04 -11.36
C VAL A 67 5.83 13.52 -12.66
N LEU A 68 6.43 12.32 -12.63
CA LEU A 68 7.01 11.67 -13.81
C LEU A 68 5.93 11.34 -14.84
N ASP A 69 4.78 10.83 -14.41
CA ASP A 69 3.65 10.57 -15.30
C ASP A 69 3.18 11.83 -16.01
N ASN A 70 3.01 12.95 -15.30
CA ASN A 70 2.62 14.22 -15.91
C ASN A 70 3.67 14.71 -16.92
N PHE A 71 4.96 14.53 -16.60
CA PHE A 71 6.05 14.86 -17.51
C PHE A 71 6.03 14.02 -18.80
N PHE A 72 5.87 12.70 -18.67
CA PHE A 72 5.80 11.80 -19.83
C PHE A 72 4.51 11.97 -20.65
N LEU A 73 3.38 12.25 -20.01
CA LEU A 73 2.10 12.50 -20.67
C LEU A 73 2.11 13.82 -21.46
N ASN A 74 2.70 14.89 -20.92
CA ASN A 74 2.88 16.15 -21.65
C ASN A 74 3.82 16.01 -22.86
N SER A 75 4.76 15.06 -22.83
CA SER A 75 5.68 14.79 -23.94
C SER A 75 5.06 13.88 -25.01
N SER A 76 4.07 13.06 -24.66
CA SER A 76 3.49 12.04 -25.54
C SER A 76 2.00 12.31 -25.77
N SER A 77 1.71 13.38 -26.51
CA SER A 77 0.38 13.66 -27.07
C SER A 77 0.03 12.60 -28.12
N SER A 78 -0.44 11.43 -27.70
CA SER A 78 -1.08 10.47 -28.60
C SER A 78 -2.33 9.88 -27.96
N SER A 79 -3.44 10.50 -28.33
CA SER A 79 -4.85 10.19 -28.10
C SER A 79 -5.30 8.89 -28.80
N PHE A 80 -4.52 7.81 -28.71
CA PHE A 80 -4.90 6.50 -29.21
C PHE A 80 -5.06 5.51 -28.06
N GLN A 81 -6.29 5.41 -27.54
CA GLN A 81 -6.65 4.51 -26.45
C GLN A 81 -6.84 3.08 -26.99
N SER A 82 -5.74 2.34 -27.18
CA SER A 82 -5.79 0.89 -27.42
C SER A 82 -5.50 0.10 -26.14
N TYR A 83 -6.10 -1.09 -26.00
CA TYR A 83 -5.91 -1.98 -24.84
C TYR A 83 -4.43 -2.32 -24.58
N ARG A 84 -3.63 -2.50 -25.63
CA ARG A 84 -2.17 -2.75 -25.53
C ARG A 84 -1.44 -1.58 -24.88
N LEU A 85 -1.84 -0.35 -25.19
CA LEU A 85 -1.25 0.85 -24.62
C LEU A 85 -1.61 1.00 -23.15
N THR A 86 -2.82 0.60 -22.75
CA THR A 86 -3.22 0.60 -21.33
C THR A 86 -2.36 -0.37 -20.50
N LEU A 87 -2.08 -1.58 -20.99
CA LEU A 87 -1.20 -2.53 -20.31
C LEU A 87 0.24 -2.01 -20.21
N ILE A 88 0.76 -1.41 -21.28
CA ILE A 88 2.10 -0.79 -21.28
C ILE A 88 2.17 0.34 -20.26
N ILE A 89 1.13 1.16 -20.14
CA ILE A 89 1.06 2.24 -19.14
C ILE A 89 1.03 1.68 -17.71
N ILE A 90 0.26 0.61 -17.44
CA ILE A 90 0.21 -0.03 -16.13
C ILE A 90 1.60 -0.58 -15.74
N ILE A 91 2.24 -1.33 -16.66
CA ILE A 91 3.57 -1.90 -16.42
C ILE A 91 4.59 -0.78 -16.17
N ARG A 92 4.57 0.27 -16.98
CA ARG A 92 5.44 1.44 -16.81
C ARG A 92 5.25 2.08 -15.43
N ARG A 93 4.00 2.33 -15.01
CA ARG A 93 3.68 2.91 -13.69
C ARG A 93 4.15 2.02 -12.53
N MET A 94 3.96 0.69 -12.64
CA MET A 94 4.45 -0.28 -11.65
C MET A 94 5.97 -0.23 -11.51
N VAL A 95 6.70 -0.25 -12.62
CA VAL A 95 8.17 -0.19 -12.62
C VAL A 95 8.67 1.14 -12.04
N LEU A 96 8.05 2.25 -12.44
CA LEU A 96 8.38 3.58 -11.89
C LEU A 96 8.12 3.67 -10.39
N PHE A 97 7.04 3.07 -9.90
CA PHE A 97 6.76 3.02 -8.47
C PHE A 97 7.84 2.25 -7.70
N LEU A 98 8.21 1.05 -8.16
CA LEU A 98 9.25 0.23 -7.51
C LEU A 98 10.59 0.95 -7.50
N PHE A 99 10.98 1.56 -8.63
CA PHE A 99 12.22 2.33 -8.72
C PHE A 99 12.20 3.56 -7.79
N SER A 100 11.10 4.32 -7.79
CA SER A 100 10.95 5.50 -6.92
C SER A 100 10.97 5.11 -5.45
N PHE A 101 10.36 3.98 -5.09
CA PHE A 101 10.36 3.45 -3.73
C PHE A 101 11.76 3.11 -3.24
N ILE A 102 12.55 2.42 -4.06
CA ILE A 102 13.95 2.10 -3.72
C ILE A 102 14.79 3.38 -3.64
N PHE A 103 14.63 4.28 -4.62
CA PHE A 103 15.36 5.54 -4.68
C PHE A 103 15.08 6.41 -3.45
N ILE A 104 13.82 6.62 -3.10
CA ILE A 104 13.43 7.43 -1.93
C ILE A 104 13.87 6.75 -0.64
N LYS A 105 13.72 5.42 -0.53
CA LYS A 105 14.23 4.68 0.63
C LYS A 105 15.72 4.94 0.82
N PHE A 106 16.51 4.81 -0.24
CA PHE A 106 17.94 5.09 -0.17
C PHE A 106 18.25 6.57 0.11
N ALA A 107 17.53 7.50 -0.52
CA ALA A 107 17.71 8.93 -0.31
C ALA A 107 17.38 9.34 1.14
N ILE A 108 16.28 8.85 1.70
CA ILE A 108 15.89 9.11 3.09
C ILE A 108 16.91 8.51 4.05
N ILE A 109 17.35 7.27 3.83
CA ILE A 109 18.40 6.64 4.65
C ILE A 109 19.69 7.47 4.57
N SER A 110 20.12 7.84 3.37
CA SER A 110 21.35 8.60 3.13
C SER A 110 21.32 10.02 3.74
N ILE A 111 20.16 10.70 3.68
CA ILE A 111 20.01 12.09 4.15
C ILE A 111 19.75 12.17 5.66
N LEU A 112 18.95 11.24 6.22
CA LEU A 112 18.52 11.30 7.63
C LEU A 112 19.35 10.43 8.58
N PHE A 113 20.08 9.43 8.08
CA PHE A 113 20.72 8.39 8.90
C PHE A 113 22.19 8.14 8.52
N SER A 114 23.09 8.56 9.41
CA SER A 114 24.50 8.12 9.44
C SER A 114 24.71 6.88 10.33
N SER A 115 23.66 6.25 10.87
CA SER A 115 23.77 5.20 11.91
C SER A 115 22.66 4.12 11.78
N VAL A 116 22.94 3.10 10.99
CA VAL A 116 22.08 2.06 10.37
C VAL A 116 21.24 1.16 11.32
N ASP A 117 20.92 1.54 12.55
CA ASP A 117 20.58 0.52 13.56
C ASP A 117 19.09 0.24 13.84
N ASP A 118 18.13 1.14 13.54
CA ASP A 118 16.74 0.94 14.01
C ASP A 118 15.80 0.20 13.02
N ASP A 119 15.94 0.40 11.71
CA ASP A 119 15.00 -0.18 10.71
C ASP A 119 15.35 -1.61 10.26
N ALA A 120 16.58 -2.07 10.51
CA ALA A 120 16.99 -3.47 10.27
C ALA A 120 16.12 -4.44 11.10
N HIS A 121 15.64 -3.97 12.26
CA HIS A 121 14.86 -4.76 13.18
C HIS A 121 13.47 -5.15 12.64
N ILE A 122 12.83 -4.29 11.84
CA ILE A 122 11.46 -4.54 11.32
C ILE A 122 11.48 -5.64 10.25
N TRP A 123 12.51 -5.64 9.39
CA TRP A 123 12.67 -6.69 8.38
C TRP A 123 13.05 -8.02 9.02
N ASP A 124 13.89 -8.00 10.06
CA ASP A 124 14.23 -9.20 10.81
C ASP A 124 13.05 -9.75 11.63
N ILE A 125 12.15 -8.90 12.13
CA ILE A 125 10.87 -9.32 12.73
C ILE A 125 9.93 -9.95 11.67
N LEU A 126 9.79 -9.35 10.49
CA LEU A 126 8.97 -9.93 9.40
C LEU A 126 9.57 -11.23 8.86
N LYS A 127 10.90 -11.31 8.73
CA LYS A 127 11.62 -12.48 8.25
C LYS A 127 11.63 -13.61 9.28
N SER A 128 11.74 -13.31 10.57
CA SER A 128 11.63 -14.33 11.64
C SER A 128 10.21 -14.88 11.78
N LYS A 129 9.17 -14.12 11.41
CA LYS A 129 7.78 -14.62 11.28
C LYS A 129 7.58 -15.62 10.13
N PHE A 130 8.33 -15.50 9.04
CA PHE A 130 8.21 -16.38 7.85
C PHE A 130 9.33 -17.44 7.73
N SER A 131 10.40 -17.33 8.51
CA SER A 131 11.57 -18.21 8.46
C SER A 131 12.07 -18.52 9.87
N SER A 132 11.91 -19.76 10.34
CA SER A 132 12.06 -20.17 11.74
C SER A 132 13.50 -20.23 12.29
N THR A 133 14.48 -19.58 11.67
CA THR A 133 15.92 -19.86 11.92
C THR A 133 16.75 -18.63 12.30
N PHE A 134 16.14 -17.48 12.60
CA PHE A 134 16.88 -16.33 13.14
C PHE A 134 16.22 -15.82 14.42
N ARG A 135 16.91 -16.03 15.55
CA ARG A 135 16.55 -15.56 16.90
C ARG A 135 17.65 -14.62 17.39
N THR A 136 17.41 -13.32 17.34
CA THR A 136 18.15 -12.27 18.05
C THR A 136 17.36 -11.83 19.29
N PHE A 137 18.02 -11.22 20.27
CA PHE A 137 17.43 -10.91 21.58
C PHE A 137 16.15 -10.05 21.48
N ASP A 138 16.15 -9.10 20.55
CA ASP A 138 15.02 -8.22 20.27
C ASP A 138 13.88 -8.92 19.49
N THR A 139 14.16 -10.00 18.74
CA THR A 139 13.09 -10.85 18.17
C THR A 139 12.42 -11.74 19.22
N GLN A 140 13.08 -12.08 20.34
CA GLN A 140 12.43 -12.76 21.48
C GLN A 140 11.53 -11.84 22.30
N LEU A 141 11.88 -10.56 22.44
CA LEU A 141 11.05 -9.56 23.12
C LEU A 141 9.68 -9.36 22.46
N TYR A 142 9.59 -9.48 21.12
CA TYR A 142 8.32 -9.37 20.37
C TYR A 142 7.63 -10.71 20.04
N THR A 143 8.31 -11.85 20.16
CA THR A 143 7.70 -13.18 19.91
C THR A 143 7.17 -13.87 21.17
N CYS A 144 7.48 -13.36 22.37
CA CYS A 144 6.92 -13.85 23.63
C CYS A 144 5.65 -13.10 24.08
N ALA A 145 5.26 -12.05 23.38
CA ALA A 145 3.98 -11.37 23.60
C ALA A 145 2.87 -12.13 22.86
N LYS A 146 1.85 -12.59 23.60
CA LYS A 146 0.76 -13.45 23.09
C LYS A 146 -0.06 -12.76 21.98
N GLU A 147 0.04 -11.45 21.85
CA GLU A 147 -0.61 -10.65 20.79
C GLU A 147 0.07 -10.75 19.41
N PHE A 148 1.32 -11.23 19.35
CA PHE A 148 2.07 -11.40 18.09
C PHE A 148 2.22 -12.86 17.66
N ASP A 149 1.68 -13.81 18.41
CA ASP A 149 1.60 -15.21 18.00
C ASP A 149 0.47 -15.40 16.97
N PHE A 150 0.51 -16.50 16.21
CA PHE A 150 -0.59 -16.80 15.29
C PHE A 150 -1.91 -16.90 16.07
N ILE A 151 -3.02 -16.47 15.45
CA ILE A 151 -4.34 -16.52 16.08
C ILE A 151 -4.61 -17.92 16.62
N ASP A 152 -4.88 -18.01 17.93
CA ASP A 152 -5.23 -19.25 18.61
C ASP A 152 -6.40 -19.96 17.88
N MET A 153 -6.26 -21.26 17.64
CA MET A 153 -7.27 -22.06 16.93
C MET A 153 -8.66 -22.01 17.59
N GLU A 154 -8.73 -21.87 18.91
CA GLU A 154 -10.00 -21.65 19.61
C GLU A 154 -10.66 -20.33 19.23
N THR A 155 -9.87 -19.30 18.97
CA THR A 155 -10.34 -17.99 18.54
C THR A 155 -10.90 -18.09 17.11
N ILE A 156 -10.23 -18.81 16.20
CA ILE A 156 -10.77 -19.10 14.86
C ILE A 156 -12.10 -19.84 14.95
N ILE A 157 -12.20 -20.88 15.78
CA ILE A 157 -13.45 -21.65 15.96
C ILE A 157 -14.57 -20.76 16.52
N LYS A 158 -14.26 -19.90 17.50
CA LYS A 158 -15.22 -18.93 18.03
C LYS A 158 -15.66 -17.92 16.97
N LEU A 159 -14.75 -17.37 16.17
CA LEU A 159 -15.06 -16.43 15.08
C LEU A 159 -15.81 -17.08 13.90
N CYS A 160 -15.57 -18.36 13.62
CA CYS A 160 -16.37 -19.14 12.67
C CYS A 160 -17.78 -19.40 13.22
N ARG A 161 -17.90 -19.69 14.52
CA ARG A 161 -19.18 -19.94 15.18
C ARG A 161 -20.04 -18.69 15.33
N THR A 162 -19.43 -17.52 15.51
CA THR A 162 -20.14 -16.23 15.46
C THR A 162 -20.55 -15.82 14.04
N GLY A 163 -20.11 -16.57 13.02
CA GLY A 163 -20.43 -16.31 11.62
C GLY A 163 -19.60 -15.17 10.99
N LEU A 164 -18.68 -14.57 11.74
CA LEU A 164 -17.91 -13.40 11.29
C LEU A 164 -16.98 -13.76 10.12
N ILE A 165 -16.24 -14.87 10.24
CA ILE A 165 -15.32 -15.37 9.20
C ILE A 165 -16.08 -15.86 7.95
N PRO A 166 -17.09 -16.74 8.04
CA PRO A 166 -17.77 -17.21 6.83
C PRO A 166 -18.49 -16.07 6.09
N TYR A 167 -19.08 -15.11 6.82
CA TYR A 167 -19.74 -13.97 6.20
C TYR A 167 -18.74 -12.99 5.56
N SER A 168 -17.59 -12.73 6.21
CA SER A 168 -16.54 -11.89 5.62
C SER A 168 -15.94 -12.50 4.35
N ILE A 169 -15.74 -13.82 4.33
CA ILE A 169 -15.28 -14.55 3.13
C ILE A 169 -16.31 -14.41 1.99
N VAL A 170 -17.61 -14.59 2.26
CA VAL A 170 -18.65 -14.43 1.23
C VAL A 170 -18.68 -13.01 0.66
N ILE A 171 -18.57 -11.99 1.53
CA ILE A 171 -18.48 -10.59 1.11
C ILE A 171 -17.25 -10.38 0.22
N ILE A 172 -16.09 -10.89 0.63
CA ILE A 172 -14.84 -10.73 -0.12
C ILE A 172 -14.87 -11.48 -1.45
N CYS A 173 -15.42 -12.69 -1.49
CA CYS A 173 -15.62 -13.43 -2.73
C CYS A 173 -16.53 -12.68 -3.70
N ARG A 174 -17.64 -12.11 -3.21
CA ARG A 174 -18.58 -11.33 -4.02
C ARG A 174 -17.95 -10.02 -4.51
N LEU A 175 -17.13 -9.38 -3.67
CA LEU A 175 -16.36 -8.20 -4.00
C LEU A 175 -15.30 -8.48 -5.08
N VAL A 176 -14.53 -9.55 -4.93
CA VAL A 176 -13.54 -9.98 -5.94
C VAL A 176 -14.21 -10.34 -7.25
N TYR A 177 -15.34 -11.05 -7.21
CA TYR A 177 -16.12 -11.37 -8.40
C TYR A 177 -16.57 -10.12 -9.16
N ASN A 178 -17.12 -9.13 -8.44
CA ASN A 178 -17.51 -7.85 -9.03
C ASN A 178 -16.31 -7.09 -9.60
N PHE A 179 -15.18 -7.05 -8.90
CA PHE A 179 -13.95 -6.40 -9.40
C PHE A 179 -13.42 -7.03 -10.68
N ILE A 180 -13.40 -8.36 -10.74
CA ILE A 180 -13.01 -9.09 -11.96
C ILE A 180 -13.98 -8.74 -13.09
N ILE A 181 -15.29 -8.80 -12.82
CA ILE A 181 -16.31 -8.41 -13.80
C ILE A 181 -16.13 -6.97 -14.27
N ASP A 182 -15.83 -6.02 -13.38
CA ASP A 182 -15.67 -4.61 -13.72
C ASP A 182 -14.40 -4.38 -14.55
N ILE A 183 -13.31 -5.11 -14.28
CA ILE A 183 -12.12 -5.14 -15.14
C ILE A 183 -12.47 -5.68 -16.53
N PHE A 184 -13.26 -6.76 -16.61
CA PHE A 184 -13.69 -7.34 -17.88
C PHE A 184 -14.77 -6.49 -18.60
N ARG A 185 -15.62 -5.76 -17.86
CA ARG A 185 -16.64 -4.83 -18.38
C ARG A 185 -16.08 -3.46 -18.72
N LYS A 186 -14.87 -3.10 -18.27
CA LYS A 186 -14.10 -1.96 -18.81
C LYS A 186 -13.92 -2.06 -20.34
N ASN A 187 -14.14 -3.25 -20.91
CA ASN A 187 -14.24 -3.52 -22.35
C ASN A 187 -15.53 -2.97 -23.01
N LYS A 188 -16.49 -2.45 -22.24
CA LYS A 188 -17.79 -1.96 -22.70
C LYS A 188 -18.26 -0.73 -21.89
N SER A 189 -17.53 0.38 -22.06
CA SER A 189 -18.01 1.77 -21.91
C SER A 189 -19.05 2.09 -20.82
N GLU A 190 -18.89 1.57 -19.60
CA GLU A 190 -19.63 2.07 -18.43
C GLU A 190 -18.65 2.48 -17.34
N HIS A 191 -18.96 3.62 -16.72
CA HIS A 191 -18.18 4.23 -15.65
C HIS A 191 -18.06 3.26 -14.47
N ILE A 192 -16.84 2.79 -14.21
CA ILE A 192 -16.53 2.01 -13.01
C ILE A 192 -16.71 2.92 -11.79
N GLU A 193 -17.55 2.52 -10.84
CA GLU A 193 -17.69 3.21 -9.56
C GLU A 193 -16.39 3.06 -8.75
N ILE A 194 -15.58 4.12 -8.76
CA ILE A 194 -14.26 4.22 -8.13
C ILE A 194 -14.32 3.81 -6.64
N TRP A 195 -15.42 4.15 -5.96
CA TRP A 195 -15.66 3.85 -4.54
C TRP A 195 -15.71 2.35 -4.24
N ASN A 196 -16.38 1.56 -5.07
CA ASN A 196 -16.46 0.11 -4.86
C ASN A 196 -15.09 -0.53 -5.04
N SER A 197 -14.34 -0.14 -6.08
CA SER A 197 -13.00 -0.68 -6.34
C SER A 197 -12.01 -0.39 -5.20
N TYR A 198 -12.12 0.78 -4.57
CA TYR A 198 -11.27 1.15 -3.43
C TYR A 198 -11.52 0.30 -2.18
N HIS A 199 -12.79 0.17 -1.78
CA HIS A 199 -13.14 -0.65 -0.62
C HIS A 199 -12.77 -2.13 -0.82
N ILE A 200 -12.80 -2.64 -2.05
CA ILE A 200 -12.38 -4.01 -2.40
C ILE A 200 -10.89 -4.23 -2.15
N ILE A 201 -10.02 -3.36 -2.68
CA ILE A 201 -8.57 -3.51 -2.50
C ILE A 201 -8.17 -3.32 -1.04
N GLN A 202 -8.80 -2.36 -0.35
CA GLN A 202 -8.53 -2.07 1.04
C GLN A 202 -8.94 -3.22 1.98
N THR A 203 -10.11 -3.84 1.75
CA THR A 203 -10.56 -4.99 2.55
C THR A 203 -9.69 -6.23 2.31
N GLY A 204 -9.24 -6.47 1.07
CA GLY A 204 -8.27 -7.52 0.77
C GLY A 204 -6.93 -7.35 1.51
N ALA A 205 -6.40 -6.12 1.55
CA ALA A 205 -5.17 -5.81 2.27
C ALA A 205 -5.28 -6.04 3.79
N TYR A 206 -6.43 -5.72 4.40
CA TYR A 206 -6.66 -6.00 5.82
C TYR A 206 -6.92 -7.48 6.10
N LEU A 207 -7.52 -8.24 5.18
CA LEU A 207 -7.71 -9.68 5.37
C LEU A 207 -6.38 -10.44 5.31
N CYS A 208 -5.49 -10.12 4.38
CA CYS A 208 -4.14 -10.71 4.34
C CYS A 208 -3.29 -10.40 5.59
N MET A 209 -3.64 -9.35 6.33
CA MET A 209 -2.96 -8.97 7.57
C MET A 209 -3.54 -9.67 8.80
N ALA A 210 -4.82 -10.05 8.74
CA ALA A 210 -5.52 -10.74 9.82
C ALA A 210 -5.26 -12.26 9.83
N LEU A 211 -4.78 -12.82 8.71
CA LEU A 211 -4.31 -14.21 8.57
C LEU A 211 -2.81 -14.30 8.91
#